data_AF-A0A1S6HX21-F1
#
_entry.id   AF-A0A1S6HX21-F1
#
_cell.length_a   1.000
_cell.length_b   1.000
_cell.length_c   1.000
_cell.angle_alpha   90.00
_cell.angle_beta   90.00
_cell.angle_gamma   90.00
#
_symmetry.space_group_name_H-M   'P 1'
#
loop_
_entity.id
_entity.type
_entity.pdbx_description
1 polymer ?
#
loop_
_entity_poly.entity_id
_entity_poly.type
_entity_poly.pdbx_seq_one_letter_code
_entity_poly.pdbx_strand_id
1 'polypeptide(L)'
;MSFLKGLFGKKEVPTRQLDHPSKLLKGDMISLDDSFALPPQLRGQQLRVESICTYEYQRKQQTEWALKGHGSDTLFLSLDEDDETYLAFSIKINRSLVENIFDLDQFGAIFEEDEQAHLTTQTLPKELVAEFSQWLGMEYHQVNFAQFGYFHREDYRGKKPPQDAEGATGDEFESYHLLDEDEKYAVDVEVYADGDTDVMLTLYRPLSDIRDYWPGK
;
A
#
# COMPACT_ATOMS: atom_id res chain seq x y z
N MET A 1 -47.27 40.83 -21.94
CA MET A 1 -46.56 39.68 -22.54
C MET A 1 -45.07 39.89 -22.40
N SER A 2 -44.33 38.88 -21.95
CA SER A 2 -42.87 38.80 -21.77
C SER A 2 -42.37 38.97 -20.32
N PHE A 3 -42.70 37.96 -19.50
CA PHE A 3 -42.08 37.66 -18.21
C PHE A 3 -41.50 36.25 -18.28
N LEU A 4 -40.40 36.04 -19.02
CA LEU A 4 -39.53 34.86 -18.89
C LEU A 4 -38.15 35.22 -19.45
N LYS A 5 -37.34 35.95 -18.68
CA LYS A 5 -35.90 36.06 -18.89
C LYS A 5 -35.18 35.80 -17.58
N GLY A 6 -34.41 34.71 -17.56
CA GLY A 6 -33.47 34.37 -16.49
C GLY A 6 -34.04 33.32 -15.54
N LEU A 7 -33.41 32.14 -15.53
CA LEU A 7 -33.20 31.27 -14.36
C LEU A 7 -32.42 29.99 -14.75
N PHE A 8 -31.42 30.10 -15.62
CA PHE A 8 -30.42 29.05 -15.81
C PHE A 8 -29.03 29.65 -15.60
N GLY A 9 -28.71 29.95 -14.34
CA GLY A 9 -27.33 30.06 -13.93
C GLY A 9 -26.66 28.71 -14.16
N LYS A 10 -25.51 28.69 -14.85
CA LYS A 10 -24.65 27.51 -14.90
C LYS A 10 -24.44 27.06 -13.46
N LYS A 11 -24.94 25.88 -13.09
CA LYS A 11 -24.52 25.25 -11.83
C LYS A 11 -23.01 25.08 -11.96
N GLU A 12 -22.25 25.84 -11.18
CA GLU A 12 -20.83 25.57 -11.03
C GLU A 12 -20.70 24.11 -10.62
N VAL A 13 -19.96 23.34 -11.42
CA VAL A 13 -19.67 21.95 -11.08
C VAL A 13 -18.91 22.01 -9.77
N PRO A 14 -19.40 21.38 -8.69
CA PRO A 14 -18.72 21.45 -7.40
C PRO A 14 -17.29 20.97 -7.58
N THR A 15 -16.33 21.81 -7.21
CA THR A 15 -14.91 21.46 -7.25
C THR A 15 -14.70 20.24 -6.37
N ARG A 16 -14.10 19.19 -6.92
CA ARG A 16 -13.76 17.96 -6.19
C ARG A 16 -12.97 18.32 -4.93
N GLN A 17 -13.50 17.95 -3.77
CA GLN A 17 -12.81 18.11 -2.49
C GLN A 17 -11.97 16.86 -2.23
N LEU A 18 -10.64 17.03 -2.28
CA LEU A 18 -9.68 16.02 -1.92
C LEU A 18 -9.17 16.31 -0.50
N ASP A 19 -9.64 15.53 0.45
CA ASP A 19 -9.45 15.72 1.89
C ASP A 19 -9.17 14.37 2.61
N HIS A 20 -9.08 13.27 1.86
CA HIS A 20 -8.89 11.92 2.39
C HIS A 20 -8.19 11.03 1.34
N PRO A 21 -7.32 10.08 1.74
CA PRO A 21 -6.60 9.24 0.78
C PRO A 21 -7.53 8.36 -0.05
N SER A 22 -8.64 7.87 0.52
CA SER A 22 -9.63 7.07 -0.22
C SER A 22 -10.27 7.80 -1.41
N LYS A 23 -10.14 9.13 -1.48
CA LYS A 23 -10.60 9.94 -2.62
C LYS A 23 -9.54 10.12 -3.69
N LEU A 24 -8.28 9.76 -3.47
CA LEU A 24 -7.18 9.96 -4.41
C LEU A 24 -7.45 9.31 -5.77
N LEU A 25 -7.14 10.04 -6.83
CA LEU A 25 -7.16 9.63 -8.23
C LEU A 25 -5.76 9.78 -8.82
N LYS A 26 -5.51 9.08 -9.93
CA LYS A 26 -4.27 9.22 -10.69
C LYS A 26 -4.00 10.69 -11.02
N GLY A 27 -2.76 11.13 -10.79
CA GLY A 27 -2.31 12.50 -10.98
C GLY A 27 -2.46 13.41 -9.76
N ASP A 28 -3.25 13.03 -8.76
CA ASP A 28 -3.27 13.74 -7.47
C ASP A 28 -1.94 13.60 -6.74
N MET A 29 -1.69 14.50 -5.80
CA MET A 29 -0.53 14.44 -4.93
C MET A 29 -0.92 14.58 -3.45
N ILE A 30 -0.14 13.94 -2.59
CA ILE A 30 -0.16 14.13 -1.14
C ILE A 30 1.17 14.75 -0.70
N SER A 31 1.15 15.58 0.34
CA SER A 31 2.36 16.08 1.00
C SER A 31 2.45 15.50 2.41
N LEU A 32 3.57 14.83 2.69
CA LEU A 32 3.80 14.21 3.99
C LEU A 32 4.47 15.18 4.97
N ASP A 33 4.34 14.87 6.25
CA ASP A 33 4.99 15.62 7.32
C ASP A 33 6.52 15.50 7.24
N ASP A 34 7.22 16.53 7.73
CA ASP A 34 8.67 16.55 7.83
C ASP A 34 9.10 16.08 9.23
N SER A 35 8.59 14.92 9.62
CA SER A 35 8.80 14.32 10.93
C SER A 35 9.95 13.32 10.92
N PHE A 36 10.79 13.34 11.96
CA PHE A 36 11.81 12.32 12.17
C PHE A 36 11.25 10.92 12.38
N ALA A 37 9.95 10.79 12.70
CA ALA A 37 9.27 9.51 12.78
C ALA A 37 9.08 8.84 11.41
N LEU A 38 9.08 9.61 10.32
CA LEU A 38 8.95 9.09 8.97
C LEU A 38 10.32 8.71 8.38
N PRO A 39 10.40 7.62 7.59
CA PRO A 39 11.60 7.24 6.86
C PRO A 39 11.99 8.29 5.81
N PRO A 40 13.26 8.36 5.38
CA PRO A 40 13.72 9.36 4.40
C PRO A 40 12.94 9.38 3.08
N GLN A 41 12.41 8.24 2.66
CA GLN A 41 11.60 8.09 1.45
C GLN A 41 10.21 8.73 1.58
N LEU A 42 9.74 9.00 2.80
CA LEU A 42 8.44 9.62 3.09
C LEU A 42 8.58 11.05 3.65
N ARG A 43 9.57 11.28 4.51
CA ARG A 43 9.74 12.52 5.27
C ARG A 43 9.80 13.75 4.36
N GLY A 44 8.83 14.65 4.54
CA GLY A 44 8.71 15.91 3.81
C GLY A 44 8.48 15.76 2.29
N GLN A 45 8.21 14.54 1.81
CA GLN A 45 8.03 14.29 0.38
C GLN A 45 6.66 14.73 -0.11
N GLN A 46 6.61 15.10 -1.39
CA GLN A 46 5.38 15.17 -2.16
C GLN A 46 5.30 13.95 -3.06
N LEU A 47 4.22 13.19 -2.94
CA LEU A 47 4.03 11.93 -3.64
C LEU A 47 2.85 12.05 -4.61
N ARG A 48 3.09 11.79 -5.89
CA ARG A 48 2.04 11.73 -6.92
C ARG A 48 1.51 10.31 -7.06
N VAL A 49 0.19 10.18 -7.22
CA VAL A 49 -0.46 8.92 -7.59
C VAL A 49 -0.20 8.63 -9.07
N GLU A 50 0.53 7.57 -9.37
CA GLU A 50 0.84 7.14 -10.74
C GLU A 50 -0.15 6.09 -11.27
N SER A 51 -0.60 5.19 -10.40
CA SER A 51 -1.62 4.20 -10.69
C SER A 51 -2.39 3.83 -9.42
N ILE A 52 -3.53 3.20 -9.64
CA ILE A 52 -4.42 2.69 -8.58
C ILE A 52 -4.78 1.27 -8.97
N CYS A 53 -4.56 0.35 -8.05
CA CYS A 53 -4.78 -1.07 -8.22
C CYS A 53 -5.80 -1.55 -7.18
N THR A 54 -6.39 -2.72 -7.44
CA THR A 54 -7.36 -3.34 -6.53
C THR A 54 -6.92 -4.76 -6.21
N TYR A 55 -6.79 -5.05 -4.93
CA TYR A 55 -6.74 -6.41 -4.41
C TYR A 55 -8.17 -6.90 -4.15
N GLU A 56 -8.55 -8.01 -4.77
CA GLU A 56 -9.85 -8.66 -4.57
C GLU A 56 -9.67 -9.95 -3.78
N TYR A 57 -10.28 -9.98 -2.60
CA TYR A 57 -10.39 -11.17 -1.76
C TYR A 57 -11.85 -11.64 -1.73
N GLN A 58 -12.09 -12.84 -1.19
CA GLN A 58 -13.42 -13.47 -1.18
C GLN A 58 -14.55 -12.56 -0.63
N ARG A 59 -14.25 -11.67 0.33
CA ARG A 59 -15.25 -10.83 1.00
C ARG A 59 -14.89 -9.35 1.07
N LYS A 60 -13.73 -8.94 0.56
CA LYS A 60 -13.27 -7.55 0.63
C LYS A 60 -12.50 -7.18 -0.63
N GLN A 61 -12.53 -5.89 -0.96
CA GLN A 61 -11.61 -5.30 -1.91
C GLN A 61 -10.74 -4.28 -1.16
N GLN A 62 -9.47 -4.24 -1.48
CA GLN A 62 -8.53 -3.27 -0.93
C GLN A 62 -7.91 -2.49 -2.07
N THR A 63 -7.83 -1.17 -1.90
CA THR A 63 -7.22 -0.29 -2.90
C THR A 63 -5.78 -0.05 -2.53
N GLU A 64 -4.92 -0.08 -3.54
CA GLU A 64 -3.54 0.34 -3.42
C GLU A 64 -3.25 1.47 -4.40
N TRP A 65 -2.55 2.50 -3.93
CA TRP A 65 -2.02 3.59 -4.75
C TRP A 65 -0.52 3.42 -4.91
N ALA A 66 -0.06 3.34 -6.16
CA ALA A 66 1.35 3.47 -6.47
C ALA A 66 1.72 4.95 -6.49
N LEU A 67 2.69 5.32 -5.66
CA LEU A 67 3.09 6.68 -5.37
C LEU A 67 4.51 6.94 -5.86
N LYS A 68 4.73 8.11 -6.47
CA LYS A 68 6.04 8.56 -6.94
C LYS A 68 6.43 9.92 -6.38
N GLY A 69 7.57 9.96 -5.71
CA GLY A 69 8.21 11.19 -5.23
C GLY A 69 9.35 11.64 -6.15
N HIS A 70 10.29 12.40 -5.59
CA HIS A 70 11.51 12.83 -6.30
C HIS A 70 12.58 11.73 -6.40
N GLY A 71 12.50 10.70 -5.54
CA GLY A 71 13.43 9.57 -5.53
C GLY A 71 13.19 8.54 -6.64
N SER A 72 14.07 7.53 -6.67
CA SER A 72 13.95 6.38 -7.57
C SER A 72 12.87 5.40 -7.16
N ASP A 73 12.49 5.39 -5.89
CA ASP A 73 11.66 4.34 -5.32
C ASP A 73 10.20 4.56 -5.69
N THR A 74 9.48 3.45 -5.83
CA THR A 74 8.02 3.47 -5.92
C THR A 74 7.52 3.08 -4.54
N LEU A 75 6.65 3.91 -3.98
CA LEU A 75 6.00 3.66 -2.71
C LEU A 75 4.60 3.17 -2.98
N PHE A 76 4.11 2.26 -2.16
CA PHE A 76 2.74 1.82 -2.21
C PHE A 76 2.02 2.35 -0.98
N LEU A 77 0.75 2.71 -1.15
CA LEU A 77 -0.11 3.12 -0.06
C LEU A 77 -1.36 2.26 -0.13
N SER A 78 -1.76 1.69 0.99
CA SER A 78 -3.13 1.22 1.21
C SER A 78 -3.68 1.80 2.50
N LEU A 79 -4.96 1.59 2.76
CA LEU A 79 -5.59 1.98 4.02
C LEU A 79 -5.88 0.71 4.81
N ASP A 80 -5.43 0.72 6.06
CA ASP A 80 -5.87 -0.25 7.04
C ASP A 80 -7.03 0.37 7.82
N GLU A 81 -8.22 -0.21 7.64
CA GLU A 81 -9.49 0.33 8.12
C GLU A 81 -10.15 -0.70 9.05
N ASP A 82 -9.92 -0.54 10.36
CA ASP A 82 -10.65 -1.25 11.42
C ASP A 82 -11.39 -0.23 12.31
N ASP A 83 -11.02 -0.09 13.59
CA ASP A 83 -11.60 0.93 14.49
C ASP A 83 -11.12 2.35 14.15
N GLU A 84 -9.83 2.47 13.79
CA GLU A 84 -9.21 3.70 13.28
C GLU A 84 -8.61 3.42 11.90
N THR A 85 -8.51 4.47 11.07
CA THR A 85 -7.87 4.34 9.76
C THR A 85 -6.39 4.69 9.84
N TYR A 86 -5.54 3.77 9.41
CA TYR A 86 -4.11 3.95 9.28
C TYR A 86 -3.68 3.96 7.81
N LEU A 87 -2.63 4.72 7.52
CA LEU A 87 -1.89 4.66 6.28
C LEU A 87 -0.92 3.48 6.36
N ALA A 88 -1.07 2.51 5.46
CA ALA A 88 -0.10 1.44 5.28
C ALA A 88 0.80 1.81 4.10
N PHE A 89 1.96 2.39 4.37
CA PHE A 89 2.96 2.64 3.34
C PHE A 89 3.83 1.41 3.17
N SER A 90 4.14 1.03 1.94
CA SER A 90 4.96 -0.15 1.66
C SER A 90 6.03 0.11 0.62
N ILE A 91 7.14 -0.61 0.75
CA ILE A 91 8.22 -0.67 -0.24
C ILE A 91 8.51 -2.12 -0.60
N LYS A 92 8.71 -2.40 -1.90
CA LYS A 92 9.14 -3.71 -2.37
C LYS A 92 10.63 -3.90 -2.15
N ILE A 93 11.01 -5.05 -1.60
CA ILE A 93 12.40 -5.46 -1.43
C ILE A 93 12.68 -6.67 -2.31
N ASN A 94 13.87 -6.70 -2.91
CA ASN A 94 14.29 -7.85 -3.70
C ASN A 94 14.87 -8.96 -2.81
N ARG A 95 15.06 -10.14 -3.39
CA ARG A 95 15.66 -11.30 -2.70
C ARG A 95 16.97 -11.00 -1.98
N SER A 96 17.87 -10.20 -2.59
CA SER A 96 19.14 -9.87 -1.95
C SER A 96 18.93 -9.04 -0.67
N LEU A 97 17.95 -8.14 -0.66
CA LEU A 97 17.58 -7.41 0.55
C LEU A 97 16.93 -8.32 1.58
N VAL A 98 16.04 -9.23 1.17
CA VAL A 98 15.46 -10.24 2.07
C VAL A 98 16.57 -11.03 2.78
N GLU A 99 17.56 -11.53 2.03
CA GLU A 99 18.71 -12.26 2.56
C GLU A 99 19.57 -11.45 3.55
N ASN A 100 19.62 -10.12 3.40
CA ASN A 100 20.33 -9.25 4.33
C ASN A 100 19.50 -8.88 5.57
N ILE A 101 18.18 -8.85 5.45
CA ILE A 101 17.26 -8.40 6.49
C ILE A 101 16.80 -9.57 7.36
N PHE A 102 16.55 -10.74 6.79
CA PHE A 102 15.99 -11.89 7.48
C PHE A 102 16.82 -13.15 7.23
N ASP A 103 16.84 -14.03 8.23
CA ASP A 103 17.37 -15.38 8.04
C ASP A 103 16.50 -16.15 7.05
N LEU A 104 17.11 -16.82 6.08
CA LEU A 104 16.36 -17.49 5.00
C LEU A 104 15.60 -18.73 5.46
N ASP A 105 16.08 -19.41 6.50
CA ASP A 105 15.37 -20.58 7.05
C ASP A 105 14.11 -20.10 7.77
N GLN A 106 14.21 -19.03 8.56
CA GLN A 106 13.06 -18.36 9.16
C GLN A 106 12.07 -17.81 8.11
N PHE A 107 12.60 -17.19 7.05
CA PHE A 107 11.76 -16.65 5.98
C PHE A 107 11.04 -17.76 5.20
N GLY A 108 11.70 -18.89 4.98
CA GLY A 108 11.09 -20.06 4.32
C GLY A 108 9.89 -20.63 5.08
N ALA A 109 9.92 -20.57 6.41
CA ALA A 109 8.83 -21.05 7.27
C ALA A 109 7.49 -20.32 7.03
N ILE A 110 7.49 -19.13 6.42
CA ILE A 110 6.27 -18.37 6.07
C ILE A 110 5.30 -19.20 5.21
N PHE A 111 5.85 -20.10 4.39
CA PHE A 111 5.10 -20.88 3.40
C PHE A 111 4.69 -22.27 3.91
N GLU A 112 5.07 -22.64 5.14
CA GLU A 112 4.79 -23.97 5.71
C GLU A 112 3.49 -23.96 6.50
N GLU A 113 2.51 -24.80 6.12
CA GLU A 113 1.14 -24.81 6.70
C GLU A 113 1.10 -25.18 8.19
N ASP A 114 2.04 -26.04 8.63
CA ASP A 114 2.09 -26.55 10.01
C ASP A 114 2.99 -25.69 10.92
N GLU A 115 3.53 -24.57 10.43
CA GLU A 115 4.40 -23.68 11.19
C GLU A 115 3.78 -22.28 11.33
N GLN A 116 3.96 -21.66 12.50
CA GLN A 116 3.68 -20.24 12.66
C GLN A 116 4.99 -19.49 12.52
N ALA A 117 5.22 -18.89 11.35
CA ALA A 117 6.49 -18.27 11.03
C ALA A 117 6.82 -17.11 12.00
N HIS A 118 8.09 -17.05 12.39
CA HIS A 118 8.65 -15.98 13.20
C HIS A 118 9.94 -15.48 12.56
N LEU A 119 10.01 -14.18 12.29
CA LEU A 119 11.20 -13.55 11.70
C LEU A 119 11.88 -12.67 12.73
N THR A 120 13.21 -12.65 12.70
CA THR A 120 14.01 -11.68 13.42
C THR A 120 14.82 -10.85 12.43
N THR A 121 14.75 -9.53 12.56
CA THR A 121 15.56 -8.62 11.75
C THR A 121 17.03 -8.79 12.11
N GLN A 122 17.84 -9.12 11.10
CA GLN A 122 19.28 -9.29 11.22
C GLN A 122 20.00 -7.95 11.47
N THR A 123 21.26 -8.05 11.90
CA THR A 123 22.13 -6.87 11.95
C THR A 123 22.46 -6.42 10.54
N LEU A 124 21.92 -5.27 10.14
CA LEU A 124 22.09 -4.75 8.78
C LEU A 124 23.48 -4.13 8.54
N PRO A 125 24.03 -4.24 7.31
CA PRO A 125 25.11 -3.38 6.82
C PRO A 125 24.76 -1.89 6.99
N LYS A 126 25.79 -1.05 7.20
CA LYS A 126 25.61 0.38 7.50
C LYS A 126 24.79 1.12 6.44
N GLU A 127 24.95 0.73 5.18
CA GLU A 127 24.27 1.30 4.03
C GLU A 127 22.76 1.03 4.12
N LEU A 128 22.37 -0.20 4.50
CA LEU A 128 20.97 -0.59 4.65
C LEU A 128 20.33 -0.03 5.92
N VAL A 129 21.10 0.18 7.01
CA VAL A 129 20.58 0.82 8.22
C VAL A 129 20.01 2.21 7.92
N ALA A 130 20.72 3.02 7.13
CA ALA A 130 20.28 4.37 6.81
C ALA A 130 18.98 4.41 5.99
N GLU A 131 18.73 3.35 5.21
CA GLU A 131 17.63 3.28 4.26
C GLU A 131 16.39 2.57 4.82
N PHE A 132 16.58 1.49 5.60
CA PHE A 132 15.53 0.56 5.99
C PHE A 132 15.24 0.51 7.49
N SER A 133 16.09 1.06 8.37
CA SER A 133 15.85 0.95 9.83
C SER A 133 14.52 1.54 10.30
N GLN A 134 13.98 2.52 9.57
CA GLN A 134 12.67 3.12 9.87
C GLN A 134 11.49 2.39 9.21
N TRP A 135 11.75 1.31 8.48
CA TRP A 135 10.77 0.40 7.86
C TRP A 135 10.69 -0.95 8.57
N LEU A 136 11.56 -1.19 9.57
CA LEU A 136 11.75 -2.51 10.17
C LEU A 136 11.47 -2.49 11.67
N GLY A 137 10.67 -3.47 12.11
CA GLY A 137 10.56 -3.94 13.47
C GLY A 137 11.70 -4.92 13.80
N MET A 138 11.75 -5.36 15.06
CA MET A 138 12.79 -6.29 15.52
C MET A 138 12.41 -7.76 15.30
N GLU A 139 11.17 -8.09 15.63
CA GLU A 139 10.61 -9.44 15.56
C GLU A 139 9.24 -9.36 14.91
N TYR A 140 8.90 -10.37 14.11
CA TYR A 140 7.63 -10.46 13.41
C TYR A 140 7.02 -11.84 13.63
N HIS A 141 5.69 -11.88 13.76
CA HIS A 141 4.93 -13.10 13.88
C HIS A 141 3.87 -13.17 12.79
N GLN A 142 3.65 -14.36 12.23
CA GLN A 142 2.65 -14.56 11.20
C GLN A 142 1.23 -14.46 11.77
N VAL A 143 0.42 -13.64 11.10
CA VAL A 143 -0.98 -13.38 11.43
C VAL A 143 -1.94 -13.80 10.32
N ASN A 144 -1.45 -13.96 9.08
CA ASN A 144 -2.21 -14.48 7.97
C ASN A 144 -1.36 -15.47 7.14
N PHE A 145 -1.97 -16.59 6.77
CA PHE A 145 -1.33 -17.66 6.01
C PHE A 145 -2.13 -17.95 4.74
N ALA A 146 -1.45 -17.91 3.59
CA ALA A 146 -1.97 -18.29 2.28
C ALA A 146 -3.38 -17.75 1.95
N GLN A 147 -3.63 -16.47 2.22
CA GLN A 147 -4.89 -15.85 1.85
C GLN A 147 -4.94 -15.64 0.34
N PHE A 148 -5.81 -16.40 -0.32
CA PHE A 148 -6.01 -16.31 -1.76
C PHE A 148 -6.76 -15.05 -2.20
N GLY A 149 -6.30 -14.45 -3.30
CA GLY A 149 -6.93 -13.28 -3.92
C GLY A 149 -6.55 -13.09 -5.40
N TYR A 150 -7.09 -12.01 -5.97
CA TYR A 150 -6.80 -11.55 -7.33
C TYR A 150 -6.27 -10.11 -7.30
N PHE A 151 -5.13 -9.87 -7.95
CA PHE A 151 -4.57 -8.54 -8.09
C PHE A 151 -4.97 -7.92 -9.43
N HIS A 152 -5.60 -6.76 -9.38
CA HIS A 152 -6.09 -6.03 -10.55
C HIS A 152 -5.32 -4.73 -10.73
N ARG A 153 -4.72 -4.52 -11.90
CA ARG A 153 -4.02 -3.27 -12.26
C ARG A 153 -4.97 -2.14 -12.68
N GLU A 154 -6.15 -2.08 -12.05
CA GLU A 154 -7.23 -1.14 -12.32
C GLU A 154 -7.93 -0.74 -11.02
N ASP A 155 -8.60 0.42 -11.06
CA ASP A 155 -9.35 0.98 -9.93
C ASP A 155 -10.82 0.51 -9.96
N TYR A 156 -11.12 -0.48 -9.13
CA TYR A 156 -12.46 -1.04 -8.96
C TYR A 156 -13.21 -0.52 -7.74
N ARG A 157 -12.75 0.57 -7.10
CA ARG A 157 -13.51 1.18 -5.99
C ARG A 157 -14.96 1.46 -6.37
N GLY A 158 -15.89 0.92 -5.59
CA GLY A 158 -17.33 1.04 -5.83
C GLY A 158 -17.84 0.27 -7.05
N LYS A 159 -17.03 -0.65 -7.60
CA LYS A 159 -17.35 -1.50 -8.76
C LYS A 159 -17.00 -2.95 -8.44
N LYS A 160 -17.49 -3.86 -9.26
CA LYS A 160 -17.07 -5.27 -9.23
C LYS A 160 -16.06 -5.53 -10.35
N PRO A 161 -14.92 -6.16 -10.08
CA PRO A 161 -14.00 -6.61 -11.13
C PRO A 161 -14.70 -7.55 -12.13
N PRO A 162 -14.18 -7.65 -13.37
CA PRO A 162 -14.65 -8.62 -14.36
C PRO A 162 -14.61 -10.05 -13.83
N GLN A 163 -15.51 -10.89 -14.32
CA GLN A 163 -15.66 -12.30 -13.91
C GLN A 163 -15.81 -13.23 -15.11
N ASP A 164 -15.70 -12.68 -16.31
CA ASP A 164 -15.73 -13.39 -17.57
C ASP A 164 -14.39 -14.09 -17.79
N ALA A 165 -14.42 -15.36 -18.19
CA ALA A 165 -13.21 -16.17 -18.41
C ALA A 165 -12.28 -15.63 -19.51
N GLU A 166 -12.76 -14.72 -20.36
CA GLU A 166 -11.97 -14.03 -21.38
C GLU A 166 -11.60 -12.58 -20.98
N GLY A 167 -12.03 -12.13 -19.79
CA GLY A 167 -11.76 -10.79 -19.28
C GLY A 167 -10.47 -10.73 -18.45
N ALA A 168 -10.08 -9.51 -18.09
CA ALA A 168 -8.97 -9.27 -17.16
C ALA A 168 -9.44 -9.55 -15.72
N THR A 169 -9.50 -10.83 -15.35
CA THR A 169 -9.98 -11.31 -14.03
C THR A 169 -8.97 -11.13 -12.90
N GLY A 170 -7.85 -10.44 -13.17
CA GLY A 170 -6.76 -10.24 -12.21
C GLY A 170 -5.78 -11.40 -12.17
N ASP A 171 -4.61 -11.13 -11.59
CA ASP A 171 -3.57 -12.14 -11.38
C ASP A 171 -3.83 -12.86 -10.05
N GLU A 172 -3.93 -14.19 -10.09
CA GLU A 172 -4.10 -15.02 -8.91
C GLU A 172 -2.85 -14.98 -8.03
N PHE A 173 -3.05 -14.79 -6.73
CA PHE A 173 -1.97 -14.80 -5.75
C PHE A 173 -2.41 -15.36 -4.39
N GLU A 174 -1.43 -15.83 -3.63
CA GLU A 174 -1.55 -16.13 -2.21
C GLU A 174 -0.78 -15.07 -1.41
N SER A 175 -1.41 -14.52 -0.38
CA SER A 175 -0.78 -13.55 0.53
C SER A 175 -0.48 -14.12 1.90
N TYR A 176 0.65 -13.70 2.43
CA TYR A 176 1.12 -13.98 3.78
C TYR A 176 1.42 -12.65 4.46
N HIS A 177 1.02 -12.54 5.72
CA HIS A 177 1.15 -11.30 6.46
C HIS A 177 1.76 -11.58 7.83
N LEU A 178 2.81 -10.83 8.16
CA LEU A 178 3.47 -10.88 9.46
C LEU A 178 3.52 -9.48 10.05
N LEU A 179 3.24 -9.36 11.34
CA LEU A 179 3.25 -8.10 12.09
C LEU A 179 4.32 -8.14 13.17
N ASP A 180 4.87 -6.97 13.50
CA ASP A 180 5.66 -6.82 14.71
C ASP A 180 4.78 -6.74 15.96
N GLU A 181 5.40 -6.79 17.14
CA GLU A 181 4.69 -6.79 18.43
C GLU A 181 3.82 -5.53 18.64
N ASP A 182 4.27 -4.38 18.10
CA ASP A 182 3.57 -3.10 18.21
C ASP A 182 2.57 -2.84 17.06
N GLU A 183 2.38 -3.79 16.15
CA GLU A 183 1.55 -3.66 14.93
C GLU A 183 1.86 -2.41 14.09
N LYS A 184 3.11 -1.96 14.16
CA LYS A 184 3.62 -0.75 13.49
C LYS A 184 4.31 -1.08 12.18
N TYR A 185 4.87 -2.28 12.07
CA TYR A 185 5.60 -2.76 10.92
C TYR A 185 5.01 -4.09 10.46
N ALA A 186 4.96 -4.29 9.14
CA ALA A 186 4.63 -5.58 8.57
C ALA A 186 5.65 -6.06 7.55
N VAL A 187 5.66 -7.38 7.36
CA VAL A 187 6.22 -8.03 6.18
C VAL A 187 5.05 -8.67 5.44
N ASP A 188 4.81 -8.19 4.23
CA ASP A 188 3.81 -8.72 3.32
C ASP A 188 4.51 -9.53 2.23
N VAL A 189 4.02 -10.74 1.98
CA VAL A 189 4.53 -11.60 0.92
C VAL A 189 3.37 -12.01 0.02
N GLU A 190 3.56 -11.85 -1.29
CA GLU A 190 2.62 -12.27 -2.31
C GLU A 190 3.30 -13.28 -3.24
N VAL A 191 2.68 -14.45 -3.40
CA VAL A 191 3.12 -15.49 -4.33
C VAL A 191 2.11 -15.59 -5.45
N TYR A 192 2.53 -15.28 -6.66
CA TYR A 192 1.68 -15.29 -7.86
C TYR A 192 1.70 -16.66 -8.54
N ALA A 193 0.65 -16.96 -9.32
CA ALA A 193 0.48 -18.26 -9.97
C ALA A 193 1.61 -18.64 -10.96
N ASP A 194 2.36 -17.67 -11.48
CA ASP A 194 3.54 -17.90 -12.32
C ASP A 194 4.83 -18.18 -11.53
N GLY A 195 4.76 -18.11 -10.20
CA GLY A 195 5.87 -18.32 -9.27
C GLY A 195 6.62 -17.04 -8.92
N ASP A 196 6.21 -15.87 -9.44
CA ASP A 196 6.78 -14.60 -9.00
C ASP A 196 6.40 -14.35 -7.54
N THR A 197 7.36 -13.83 -6.77
CA THR A 197 7.18 -13.52 -5.36
C THR A 197 7.53 -12.06 -5.10
N ASP A 198 6.57 -11.30 -4.61
CA ASP A 198 6.77 -9.95 -4.13
C ASP A 198 6.87 -9.96 -2.61
N VAL A 199 7.85 -9.22 -2.08
CA VAL A 199 8.05 -9.04 -0.64
C VAL A 199 8.05 -7.55 -0.35
N MET A 200 7.23 -7.12 0.60
CA MET A 200 7.11 -5.73 0.99
C MET A 200 7.39 -5.54 2.47
N LEU A 201 8.05 -4.41 2.79
CA LEU A 201 8.11 -3.86 4.13
C LEU A 201 7.04 -2.79 4.25
N THR A 202 6.15 -2.93 5.22
CA THR A 202 5.02 -2.03 5.44
C THR A 202 5.19 -1.28 6.76
N LEU A 203 4.86 0.02 6.75
CA LEU A 203 4.89 0.93 7.89
C LEU A 203 3.51 1.56 8.06
N TYR A 204 2.91 1.31 9.22
CA TYR A 204 1.62 1.91 9.59
C TYR A 204 1.80 3.29 10.22
N ARG A 205 1.10 4.29 9.68
CA ARG A 205 1.16 5.69 10.10
C ARG A 205 -0.23 6.30 10.26
N PRO A 206 -0.42 7.27 11.17
CA PRO A 206 -1.71 7.94 11.29
C PRO A 206 -2.01 8.78 10.04
N LEU A 207 -3.30 8.94 9.71
CA LEU A 207 -3.75 9.80 8.60
C LEU A 207 -3.18 11.23 8.68
N SER A 208 -2.94 11.74 9.89
CA SER A 208 -2.40 13.09 10.13
C SER A 208 -0.99 13.31 9.56
N ASP A 209 -0.27 12.25 9.20
CA ASP A 209 1.02 12.37 8.54
C ASP A 209 0.89 12.92 7.10
N ILE A 210 -0.31 12.85 6.49
CA ILE A 210 -0.63 13.60 5.27
C ILE A 210 -1.11 14.99 5.67
N ARG A 211 -0.31 16.01 5.34
CA ARG A 211 -0.62 17.42 5.66
C ARG A 211 -1.52 18.08 4.63
N ASP A 212 -1.20 17.86 3.36
CA ASP A 212 -1.88 18.53 2.25
C ASP A 212 -2.24 17.55 1.14
N TYR A 213 -3.38 17.82 0.51
CA TYR A 213 -3.87 17.13 -0.66
C TYR A 213 -3.94 18.08 -1.85
N TRP A 214 -3.45 17.62 -2.99
CA TRP A 214 -3.37 18.41 -4.21
C TRP A 214 -4.09 17.67 -5.34
N PRO A 215 -5.30 18.11 -5.72
CA PRO A 215 -5.98 17.55 -6.88
C PRO A 215 -5.13 17.69 -8.15
N GLY A 216 -4.95 16.58 -8.85
CA GLY A 216 -4.38 16.53 -10.18
C GLY A 216 -5.26 17.29 -11.17
N LYS A 217 -4.63 17.75 -12.26
CA LYS A 217 -5.33 18.40 -13.38
C LYS A 217 -5.78 17.40 -14.42
#